data_AF-A0A7I7LHW5-F1
#
_entry.id   AF-A0A7I7LHW5-F1
#
_cell.length_a   1.000
_cell.length_b   1.000
_cell.length_c   1.000
_cell.angle_alpha   90.00
_cell.angle_beta   90.00
_cell.angle_gamma   90.00
#
_symmetry.space_group_name_H-M   'P 1'
#
loop_
_entity.id
_entity.type
_entity.pdbx_description
1 polymer ?
#
loop_
_entity_poly.entity_id
_entity_poly.type
_entity_poly.pdbx_seq_one_letter_code
_entity_poly.pdbx_strand_id
1 'polypeptide(L)' 'MSQSGGKRVVVWGTGFVGRMVIPEIVKHPLFELVGVGVSNPDKVGRDVGEICGLS' A
#
# COMPACT_ATOMS: atom_id res chain seq x y z
N MET A 1 20.52 -17.18 -5.28
CA MET A 1 19.21 -16.86 -5.89
C MET A 1 19.13 -15.36 -6.04
N SER A 2 19.23 -14.84 -7.27
CA SER A 2 18.92 -13.44 -7.53
C SER A 2 17.43 -13.26 -7.26
N GLN A 3 17.05 -12.52 -6.22
CA GLN A 3 15.65 -12.12 -6.05
C GLN A 3 15.39 -10.96 -7.01
N SER A 4 15.03 -11.32 -8.24
CA SER A 4 14.46 -10.40 -9.22
C SER A 4 13.06 -10.00 -8.75
N GLY A 5 12.91 -8.76 -8.26
CA GLY A 5 11.64 -8.15 -7.88
C GLY A 5 11.42 -8.09 -6.36
N GLY A 6 10.98 -6.92 -5.87
CA GLY A 6 10.56 -6.75 -4.48
C GLY A 6 9.43 -7.71 -4.10
N LYS A 7 9.27 -8.03 -2.81
CA LYS A 7 8.12 -8.81 -2.34
C LYS A 7 6.86 -8.00 -2.61
N ARG A 8 5.94 -8.63 -3.34
CA ARG A 8 4.63 -8.06 -3.65
C ARG A 8 3.74 -8.13 -2.41
N VAL A 9 3.27 -6.98 -1.95
CA VAL A 9 2.49 -6.84 -0.72
C VAL A 9 1.11 -6.30 -1.04
N VAL A 10 0.10 -6.89 -0.40
CA VAL A 10 -1.26 -6.34 -0.33
C VAL A 10 -1.53 -5.95 1.11
N VAL A 11 -2.05 -4.74 1.32
CA VAL A 11 -2.47 -4.26 2.65
C VAL A 11 -3.98 -4.29 2.75
N TRP A 12 -4.53 -4.93 3.77
CA TRP A 12 -5.97 -4.94 4.01
C TRP A 12 -6.36 -3.92 5.08
N GLY A 13 -6.75 -2.72 4.63
CA GLY A 13 -7.23 -1.64 5.48
C GLY A 13 -6.41 -0.35 5.36
N THR A 14 -7.13 0.77 5.25
CA THR A 14 -6.57 2.14 5.17
C THR A 14 -6.93 2.96 6.42
N GLY A 15 -7.02 2.29 7.57
CA GLY A 15 -7.22 2.92 8.87
C GLY A 15 -5.94 3.62 9.38
N PHE A 16 -5.89 3.89 10.68
CA PHE A 16 -4.72 4.55 11.30
C PHE A 16 -3.40 3.81 11.02
N VAL A 17 -3.37 2.50 11.32
CA VAL A 17 -2.17 1.67 11.07
C VAL A 17 -1.85 1.55 9.59
N GLY A 18 -2.87 1.33 8.75
CA GLY A 18 -2.69 1.21 7.30
C GLY A 18 -2.02 2.45 6.71
N ARG A 19 -2.44 3.65 7.13
CA ARG A 19 -1.83 4.92 6.70
C ARG A 19 -0.39 5.11 7.13
N MET A 20 0.07 4.44 8.20
CA MET A 20 1.47 4.46 8.62
C MET A 20 2.31 3.42 7.89
N VAL A 21 1.75 2.24 7.59
CA VAL A 21 2.49 1.11 6.98
C VAL A 21 2.62 1.25 5.47
N ILE A 22 1.58 1.71 4.78
CA ILE A 22 1.56 1.87 3.32
C ILE A 22 2.71 2.76 2.80
N PRO A 23 3.00 3.94 3.39
CA PRO A 23 4.12 4.78 2.97
C PRO A 23 5.47 4.07 3.07
N GLU A 24 5.67 3.28 4.11
CA GLU A 24 6.92 2.55 4.33
C GLU A 24 7.08 1.42 3.32
N ILE A 25 6.01 0.69 2.97
CA ILE A 25 6.04 -0.32 1.91
C ILE A 25 6.43 0.33 0.57
N VAL A 26 5.81 1.46 0.22
CA VAL A 26 6.07 2.17 -1.04
C VAL A 26 7.52 2.64 -1.15
N LYS A 27 8.14 3.05 -0.04
CA LYS A 27 9.54 3.53 -0.03
C LYS A 27 10.57 2.40 0.06
N HIS A 28 10.16 1.20 0.47
CA HIS A 28 11.11 0.15 0.82
C HIS A 28 11.66 -0.56 -0.43
N PRO A 29 13.00 -0.66 -0.61
CA PRO A 29 13.59 -1.20 -1.84
C PRO A 29 13.34 -2.69 -2.06
N LEU A 30 12.93 -3.41 -1.02
CA LEU A 30 12.60 -4.84 -1.11
C LEU A 30 11.11 -5.10 -1.26
N PHE A 31 10.24 -4.09 -1.27
CA PHE A 31 8.79 -4.28 -1.33
C PHE A 31 8.16 -3.57 -2.52
N GLU A 32 7.05 -4.12 -2.98
CA GLU A 32 6.21 -3.54 -4.02
C GLU A 32 4.76 -3.60 -3.53
N LEU A 33 4.13 -2.45 -3.34
CA LEU A 33 2.70 -2.39 -3.01
C LEU A 33 1.90 -2.67 -4.27
N VAL A 34 1.19 -3.80 -4.32
CA VAL A 34 0.45 -4.24 -5.52
C VAL A 34 -1.06 -4.20 -5.36
N GLY A 35 -1.55 -3.83 -4.18
CA GLY A 35 -2.98 -3.68 -3.94
C GLY A 35 -3.30 -3.28 -2.51
N VAL A 36 -4.48 -2.69 -2.33
CA VAL A 36 -5.02 -2.35 -1.00
C VAL A 36 -6.49 -2.72 -0.92
N GLY A 37 -6.83 -3.53 0.08
CA GLY A 37 -8.21 -3.84 0.43
C GLY A 37 -8.80 -2.73 1.30
N VAL A 38 -10.03 -2.32 1.00
CA VAL A 38 -10.79 -1.33 1.79
C VAL A 38 -12.17 -1.86 2.12
N SER A 39 -12.68 -1.53 3.29
CA SER A 39 -14.06 -1.82 3.69
C SER A 39 -15.02 -0.66 3.41
N ASN A 40 -14.52 0.58 3.31
CA ASN A 40 -15.35 1.73 2.95
C ASN A 40 -15.51 1.80 1.41
N PRO A 41 -16.74 1.69 0.87
CA PRO A 41 -17.01 1.77 -0.57
C PRO A 41 -16.49 3.06 -1.23
N ASP A 42 -16.49 4.19 -0.51
CA ASP A 42 -16.05 5.50 -1.04
C ASP A 42 -14.55 5.55 -1.36
N LYS A 43 -13.80 4.53 -0.94
CA LYS A 43 -12.36 4.39 -1.20
C LYS A 43 -12.05 3.44 -2.35
N VAL A 44 -13.04 2.71 -2.87
CA VAL A 44 -12.84 1.76 -3.96
C VAL A 44 -12.47 2.53 -5.24
N GLY A 45 -11.43 2.06 -5.94
CA GLY A 45 -10.96 2.67 -7.19
C GLY A 45 -10.17 3.97 -7.02
N ARG A 46 -9.99 4.46 -5.79
CA ARG A 46 -9.15 5.63 -5.50
C ARG A 46 -7.69 5.24 -5.33
N ASP A 47 -6.79 6.14 -5.70
CA ASP A 47 -5.36 5.96 -5.49
C ASP A 47 -5.03 5.91 -3.98
N VAL A 48 -4.15 4.98 -3.61
CA VAL A 48 -3.78 4.79 -2.20
C VAL A 48 -2.91 5.94 -1.69
N GLY A 49 -2.07 6.52 -2.54
CA GLY A 49 -1.29 7.71 -2.24
C GLY A 49 -2.18 8.88 -1.85
N GLU A 50 -3.28 9.11 -2.56
CA GLU A 50 -4.28 10.11 -2.18
C GLU A 50 -4.96 9.79 -0.84
N ILE A 51 -5.33 8.52 -0.60
CA ILE A 51 -5.98 8.11 0.66
C ILE A 51 -5.04 8.29 1.87
N CYS A 52 -3.75 8.11 1.65
CA CYS A 52 -2.68 8.21 2.65
C CYS A 52 -2.01 9.58 2.72
N GLY A 53 -2.31 10.53 1.81
CA GLY A 53 -1.70 11.86 1.78
C GLY A 53 -0.22 11.84 1.39
N LEU A 54 0.16 10.99 0.43
CA LEU A 54 1.55 10.82 -0.05
C LEU A 54 1.88 11.64 -1.30
N SER A 55 0.93 12.43 -1.79
CA SER A 55 1.07 13.38 -2.90
C SER A 55 1.74 14.68 -2.46
#